data_AF-A0A962GID1-F1
#
_entry.id   AF-A0A962GID1-F1
#
_cell.length_a   1.000
_cell.length_b   1.000
_cell.length_c   1.000
_cell.angle_alpha   90.00
_cell.angle_beta   90.00
_cell.angle_gamma   90.00
#
_symmetry.space_group_name_H-M   'P 1'
#
loop_
_entity.id
_entity.type
_entity.pdbx_description
1 polymer ?
#
loop_
_entity_poly.entity_id
_entity_poly.type
_entity_poly.pdbx_seq_one_letter_code
_entity_poly.pdbx_strand_id
1 'polypeptide(L)' 'MLLKLKQLADYLTTDFLGGPRIWKLSWVINFQKADTFVLVLALMWYYQNFSTSAYVYLALHGGYGFVWLIKDVFFPDASW' A
#
# COMPACT_ATOMS: atom_id res chain seq x y z
N MET A 1 -3.12 -7.31 -27.82
CA MET A 1 -2.81 -6.05 -27.10
C MET A 1 -2.88 -6.24 -25.58
N LEU A 2 -4.04 -6.65 -25.05
CA LEU A 2 -4.24 -6.88 -23.60
C LEU A 2 -3.23 -7.86 -22.97
N LEU A 3 -2.89 -8.96 -23.65
CA LEU A 3 -1.92 -9.94 -23.15
C LEU A 3 -0.52 -9.34 -22.96
N LYS A 4 -0.08 -8.48 -23.89
CA LYS A 4 1.23 -7.82 -23.82
C LYS A 4 1.30 -6.82 -22.67
N LEU A 5 0.20 -6.13 -22.39
CA LEU A 5 0.10 -5.20 -21.25
C LEU A 5 0.16 -5.96 -19.92
N LYS A 6 -0.54 -7.10 -19.81
CA LYS A 6 -0.46 -7.95 -18.62
C LYS A 6 0.97 -8.45 -18.38
N GLN A 7 1.61 -8.99 -19.41
CA GLN A 7 3.00 -9.48 -19.31
C GLN A 7 3.98 -8.38 -18.88
N LEU A 8 3.81 -7.17 -19.40
CA LEU A 8 4.61 -6.01 -18.98
C LEU A 8 4.34 -5.64 -17.51
N ALA A 9 3.09 -5.65 -17.07
CA ALA A 9 2.73 -5.39 -15.68
C ALA A 9 3.30 -6.46 -14.74
N ASP A 10 3.19 -7.74 -15.09
CA ASP A 10 3.76 -8.85 -14.32
C ASP A 10 5.29 -8.69 -14.21
N TYR A 11 5.96 -8.33 -15.32
CA TYR A 11 7.40 -8.06 -15.30
C TYR A 11 7.75 -6.88 -14.38
N LEU A 12 7.10 -5.73 -14.53
CA LEU A 12 7.42 -4.53 -13.74
C LEU A 12 7.12 -4.68 -12.25
N THR A 13 6.13 -5.49 -11.88
CA THR A 13 5.70 -5.65 -10.49
C THR A 13 6.35 -6.83 -9.77
N THR A 14 6.61 -7.94 -10.48
CA THR A 14 7.06 -9.20 -9.85
C THR A 14 8.42 -9.71 -10.31
N ASP A 15 8.88 -9.35 -11.50
CA ASP A 15 10.14 -9.87 -12.08
C ASP A 15 11.18 -8.79 -12.37
N PHE A 16 10.90 -7.53 -12.04
CA PHE A 16 11.78 -6.41 -12.33
C PHE A 16 13.11 -6.60 -11.60
N LEU A 17 14.21 -6.62 -12.37
CA LEU A 17 15.58 -6.96 -11.92
C LEU A 17 15.80 -8.45 -11.54
N GLY A 18 14.78 -9.29 -11.58
CA GLY A 18 14.83 -10.72 -11.28
C GLY A 18 15.05 -11.06 -9.79
N GLY A 19 15.23 -12.35 -9.49
CA GLY A 19 15.55 -12.84 -8.15
C GLY A 19 14.46 -13.71 -7.49
N PRO A 20 14.75 -14.30 -6.31
CA PRO A 20 13.80 -15.12 -5.58
C PRO A 20 12.65 -14.27 -5.00
N ARG A 21 11.41 -14.73 -5.19
CA ARG A 21 10.21 -14.07 -4.66
C ARG A 21 9.98 -14.45 -3.20
N ILE A 22 10.68 -13.75 -2.29
CA ILE A 22 10.64 -14.04 -0.85
C ILE A 22 9.28 -13.64 -0.24
N TRP A 23 8.68 -12.55 -0.73
CA TRP A 23 7.40 -12.03 -0.24
C TRP A 23 6.33 -12.04 -1.32
N LYS A 24 5.07 -12.24 -0.91
CA LYS A 24 3.91 -12.00 -1.77
C LYS A 24 3.79 -10.51 -2.05
N LEU A 25 3.45 -10.14 -3.28
CA LEU A 25 3.27 -8.73 -3.66
C LEU A 25 2.17 -8.06 -2.81
N SER A 26 1.09 -8.80 -2.52
CA SER A 26 0.03 -8.37 -1.59
C SER A 26 0.59 -7.94 -0.23
N TRP A 27 1.57 -8.63 0.33
CA TRP A 27 2.16 -8.27 1.62
C TRP A 27 2.93 -6.95 1.56
N VAL A 28 3.68 -6.72 0.48
CA VAL A 28 4.40 -5.45 0.27
C VAL A 28 3.43 -4.29 0.15
N ILE A 29 2.33 -4.49 -0.58
CA ILE A 29 1.28 -3.49 -0.75
C ILE A 29 0.56 -3.23 0.57
N ASN A 30 0.17 -4.28 1.30
CA ASN A 30 -0.51 -4.16 2.58
C ASN A 30 0.39 -3.48 3.62
N PHE A 31 1.70 -3.73 3.61
CA PHE A 31 2.66 -3.00 4.44
C PHE A 31 2.63 -1.50 4.14
N GLN A 32 2.69 -1.08 2.87
CA GLN A 32 2.60 0.33 2.49
C GLN A 32 1.26 0.96 2.93
N LYS A 33 0.15 0.23 2.76
CA LYS A 33 -1.19 0.70 3.17
C LYS A 33 -1.30 0.87 4.68
N ALA A 34 -0.78 -0.07 5.46
CA ALA A 34 -0.75 -0.01 6.92
C ALA A 34 0.15 1.13 7.43
N ASP A 35 1.36 1.22 6.89
CA ASP A 35 2.38 2.15 7.34
C ASP A 35 2.07 3.60 6.98
N THR A 36 1.21 3.85 5.99
CA THR A 36 0.80 5.22 5.62
C THR A 36 0.26 6.01 6.83
N PHE A 37 -0.49 5.38 7.73
CA PHE A 37 -0.94 6.04 8.96
C PHE A 37 0.23 6.41 9.87
N VAL A 38 1.15 5.48 10.10
CA VAL A 38 2.31 5.65 10.99
C VAL A 38 3.24 6.72 10.41
N LEU A 39 3.53 6.67 9.12
CA LEU A 39 4.38 7.62 8.41
C LEU A 39 3.81 9.04 8.48
N VAL A 40 2.52 9.23 8.16
CA VAL A 40 1.89 10.56 8.23
C VAL A 40 1.89 11.08 9.67
N LEU A 41 1.59 10.23 10.65
CA LEU A 41 1.63 10.63 12.06
C LEU A 41 3.04 11.02 12.50
N ALA A 42 4.06 10.27 12.07
CA ALA A 42 5.46 10.60 12.33
C ALA A 42 5.87 11.92 11.68
N LEU A 43 5.40 12.22 10.47
CA LEU A 43 5.62 13.51 9.80
C LEU A 43 4.91 14.66 10.50
N MET A 44 3.66 14.46 10.95
CA MET A 44 2.93 15.45 11.76
C MET A 44 3.70 15.79 13.03
N TRP A 45 4.23 14.77 13.71
CA TRP A 45 5.07 14.95 14.88
C TRP A 45 6.40 15.62 14.55
N TYR A 46 7.13 15.17 13.52
CA TYR A 46 8.42 15.74 13.15
C TYR A 46 8.34 17.23 12.76
N TYR A 47 7.31 17.61 12.00
CA TYR A 47 7.08 18.99 11.59
C TYR A 47 6.21 19.80 12.56
N GLN A 48 5.80 19.20 13.68
CA GLN A 48 4.89 19.80 14.67
C GLN A 48 3.62 20.39 14.04
N ASN A 49 3.11 19.75 12.98
CA ASN A 49 1.95 20.21 12.23
C ASN A 49 0.72 19.37 12.59
N PHE A 50 -0.08 19.92 13.50
CA PHE A 50 -1.35 19.34 13.94
C PHE A 50 -2.54 20.19 13.50
N SER A 51 -2.43 20.82 12.33
CA SER A 51 -3.54 21.55 11.72
C SER A 51 -4.69 20.63 11.31
N THR A 52 -5.89 21.19 11.16
CA THR A 52 -7.06 20.45 10.69
C THR A 52 -6.81 19.74 9.36
N SER A 53 -6.07 20.37 8.43
CA SER A 53 -5.74 19.76 7.14
C SER A 53 -4.86 18.53 7.30
N ALA A 54 -3.87 18.56 8.21
CA ALA A 54 -3.02 17.40 8.50
C ALA A 54 -3.83 16.24 9.09
N TYR A 55 -4.74 16.51 10.02
CA TYR A 55 -5.65 15.49 10.56
C TYR A 55 -6.60 14.93 9.50
N VAL A 56 -7.16 15.76 8.64
CA VAL A 56 -8.01 15.30 7.52
C VAL A 56 -7.20 14.40 6.59
N TYR A 57 -5.97 14.78 6.27
CA TYR A 57 -5.08 13.98 5.43
C TYR A 57 -4.78 12.61 6.07
N LEU A 58 -4.43 12.59 7.36
CA LEU A 58 -4.19 11.38 8.15
C LEU A 58 -5.43 10.47 8.18
N ALA A 59 -6.62 11.04 8.44
CA ALA A 59 -7.86 10.30 8.51
C ALA A 59 -8.23 9.66 7.16
N LEU A 60 -8.08 10.40 6.06
CA LEU A 60 -8.39 9.90 4.72
C LEU A 60 -7.41 8.79 4.29
N HIS A 61 -6.11 9.04 4.37
CA HIS A 61 -5.10 8.11 3.86
C HIS A 61 -4.88 6.93 4.81
N GLY A 62 -4.80 7.20 6.10
CA GLY A 62 -4.67 6.16 7.13
C GLY A 62 -5.94 5.34 7.25
N GLY A 63 -7.12 5.97 7.27
CA GLY A 63 -8.40 5.28 7.29
C GLY A 63 -8.62 4.39 6.07
N TYR A 64 -8.25 4.86 4.88
CA TYR A 64 -8.24 4.04 3.67
C TYR A 64 -7.32 2.81 3.81
N GLY A 65 -6.12 2.98 4.39
CA GLY A 65 -5.21 1.89 4.70
C GLY A 65 -5.83 0.83 5.62
N PHE A 66 -6.52 1.24 6.68
CA PHE A 66 -7.23 0.33 7.57
C PHE A 66 -8.34 -0.45 6.86
N VAL A 67 -9.18 0.23 6.08
CA VAL A 67 -10.25 -0.42 5.30
C VAL A 67 -9.65 -1.41 4.30
N TRP A 68 -8.51 -1.08 3.68
CA TRP A 68 -7.80 -1.98 2.78
C TRP A 68 -7.36 -3.28 3.47
N LEU A 69 -6.79 -3.19 4.67
CA LEU A 69 -6.39 -4.38 5.44
C LEU A 69 -7.59 -5.22 5.87
N ILE A 70 -8.69 -4.58 6.27
CA ILE A 70 -9.95 -5.29 6.56
C ILE A 70 -10.43 -6.03 5.31
N LYS A 71 -10.44 -5.37 4.16
CA LYS A 71 -10.73 -6.04 2.88
C LYS A 71 -9.82 -7.24 2.65
N ASP A 72 -8.51 -7.11 2.86
CA ASP A 72 -7.56 -8.20 2.60
C ASP A 72 -7.85 -9.44 3.46
N VAL A 73 -8.22 -9.25 4.72
CA VAL A 73 -8.54 -10.36 5.64
C VAL A 73 -9.88 -11.02 5.32
N PHE A 74 -10.93 -10.25 5.03
CA PHE A 74 -12.28 -10.79 4.84
C PHE A 74 -12.62 -11.14 3.38
N PHE A 75 -11.95 -10.51 2.42
CA PHE A 75 -12.13 -10.68 0.99
C PHE A 75 -10.76 -10.79 0.28
N PRO A 76 -9.95 -11.80 0.64
CA PRO A 76 -8.61 -11.97 0.07
C PRO A 76 -8.72 -12.20 -1.44
N ASP A 77 -7.91 -11.47 -2.19
CA ASP A 77 -7.84 -11.64 -3.64
C ASP A 77 -6.99 -12.87 -3.97
N ALA A 78 -7.61 -13.94 -4.47
CA ALA A 78 -6.90 -15.19 -4.77
C ALA A 78 -5.84 -15.05 -5.88
N SER A 79 -5.89 -13.95 -6.63
CA SER A 79 -4.99 -13.65 -7.74
C SER A 79 -3.70 -12.90 -7.32
N TRP A 80 -3.57 -12.52 -6.04
CA TRP A 80 -2.50 -11.64 -5.51
C TRP A 80 -1.69 -12.27 -4.35
#